data_AF-A0A962VVJ5-F1
#
_entry.id   AF-A0A962VVJ5-F1
#
_cell.length_a   1.000
_cell.length_b   1.000
_cell.length_c   1.000
_cell.angle_alpha   90.00
_cell.angle_beta   90.00
_cell.angle_gamma   90.00
#
_symmetry.space_group_name_H-M   'P 1'
#
loop_
_entity.id
_entity.type
_entity.pdbx_description
1 polymer ?
#
loop_
_entity_poly.entity_id
_entity_poly.type
_entity_poly.pdbx_seq_one_letter_code
_entity_poly.pdbx_strand_id
1 'polypeptide(L)'
;FYIGGNDSSDTVRILNEQAGQEGYELRTVHIPKTVDNDLPITDHCPGYPSAARFVTCAISGVNADISALSGIYIAVIMGRHAGWLTAAAALARKHDDDGPHLIYVPERQFSVDRYLDDVDRVYQQHGRCLVALSEGVWATRNEQGREVPLAIDLMRKAGREPEVDAHGNLQLSGGALADELASIVQKRMGIKRVRADTFGYLQRSFPGVVSNIDAREAREVG
;
A
#
# COMPACT_ATOMS: atom_id res chain seq x y z
N PHE A 1 -19.64 -11.80 17.53
CA PHE A 1 -18.25 -11.71 17.02
C PHE A 1 -18.27 -10.95 15.71
N TYR A 2 -17.33 -10.02 15.51
CA TYR A 2 -17.22 -9.29 14.24
C TYR A 2 -15.74 -9.14 13.85
N ILE A 3 -15.40 -9.62 12.66
CA ILE A 3 -14.02 -9.69 12.16
C ILE A 3 -13.76 -8.48 11.26
N GLY A 4 -12.75 -7.68 11.56
CA GLY A 4 -12.40 -6.57 10.69
C GLY A 4 -11.37 -5.60 11.26
N GLY A 5 -11.24 -4.46 10.58
CA GLY A 5 -10.31 -3.39 10.93
C GLY A 5 -10.90 -2.37 11.90
N ASN A 6 -10.39 -1.14 11.83
CA ASN A 6 -10.77 -0.02 12.69
C ASN A 6 -12.30 0.22 12.70
N ASP A 7 -12.93 0.32 11.52
CA ASP A 7 -14.38 0.58 11.40
C ASP A 7 -15.24 -0.55 12.01
N SER A 8 -14.77 -1.79 11.89
CA SER A 8 -15.46 -2.94 12.48
C SER A 8 -15.33 -2.97 14.00
N SER A 9 -14.19 -2.55 14.53
CA SER A 9 -14.01 -2.35 15.97
C SER A 9 -14.96 -1.27 16.50
N ASP A 10 -15.10 -0.15 15.79
CA ASP A 10 -16.01 0.92 16.20
C ASP A 10 -17.48 0.47 16.13
N THR A 11 -17.84 -0.31 15.10
CA THR A 11 -19.18 -0.92 14.98
C THR A 11 -19.49 -1.81 16.19
N VAL A 12 -18.54 -2.65 16.61
CA VAL A 12 -18.69 -3.50 17.81
C VAL A 12 -18.94 -2.66 19.05
N ARG A 13 -18.18 -1.59 19.24
CA ARG A 13 -18.33 -0.65 20.36
C ARG A 13 -19.73 -0.02 20.38
N ILE A 14 -20.17 0.54 19.26
CA ILE A 14 -21.49 1.20 19.13
C ILE A 14 -22.62 0.21 19.43
N LEU A 15 -22.57 -1.01 18.88
CA LEU A 15 -23.58 -2.03 19.13
C LEU A 15 -23.65 -2.44 20.60
N ASN A 16 -22.48 -2.55 21.26
CA ASN A 16 -22.41 -2.89 22.68
C ASN A 16 -23.02 -1.79 23.57
N GLU A 17 -22.67 -0.54 23.28
CA GLU A 17 -23.17 0.64 24.00
C GLU A 17 -24.69 0.76 23.84
N GLN A 18 -25.23 0.58 22.63
CA GLN A 18 -26.67 0.64 22.38
C GLN A 18 -27.41 -0.49 23.09
N ALA A 19 -26.90 -1.73 23.04
CA ALA A 19 -27.54 -2.85 23.72
C ALA A 19 -27.62 -2.63 25.24
N GLY A 20 -26.58 -2.05 25.83
CA GLY A 20 -26.57 -1.66 27.24
C GLY A 20 -27.62 -0.60 27.59
N GLN A 21 -27.83 0.39 26.72
CA GLN A 21 -28.86 1.41 26.90
C GLN A 21 -30.28 0.85 26.83
N GLU A 22 -30.51 -0.13 25.96
CA GLU A 22 -31.82 -0.79 25.78
C GLU A 22 -32.07 -1.91 26.82
N GLY A 23 -31.11 -2.21 27.69
CA GLY A 23 -31.19 -3.35 28.61
C GLY A 23 -31.24 -4.70 27.89
N TYR A 24 -30.75 -4.77 26.65
CA TYR A 24 -30.71 -5.99 25.85
C TYR A 24 -29.40 -6.76 26.12
N GLU A 25 -29.52 -8.02 26.53
CA GLU A 25 -28.35 -8.86 26.80
C GLU A 25 -27.64 -9.25 25.49
N LEU A 26 -26.65 -8.45 25.10
CA LEU A 26 -25.78 -8.70 23.96
C LEU A 26 -24.32 -8.60 24.39
N ARG A 27 -23.50 -9.55 23.92
CA ARG A 27 -22.04 -9.47 24.03
C ARG A 27 -21.45 -9.35 22.65
N THR A 28 -20.69 -8.28 22.45
CA THR A 28 -19.97 -8.05 21.21
C THR A 28 -18.48 -8.30 21.44
N VAL A 29 -17.82 -8.88 20.45
CA VAL A 29 -16.40 -9.22 20.50
C VAL A 29 -15.82 -8.92 19.12
N HIS A 30 -14.83 -8.04 19.07
CA HIS A 30 -14.07 -7.74 17.87
C HIS A 30 -12.95 -8.75 17.68
N ILE A 31 -12.76 -9.20 16.44
CA ILE A 31 -11.65 -10.06 16.05
C ILE A 31 -10.79 -9.24 15.08
N PRO A 32 -9.54 -8.91 15.44
CA PRO A 32 -8.70 -8.00 14.69
C PRO A 32 -8.34 -8.60 13.33
N LYS A 33 -8.55 -7.82 12.27
CA LYS A 33 -8.15 -8.20 10.91
C LYS A 33 -7.82 -6.96 10.09
N THR A 34 -6.59 -6.86 9.60
CA THR A 34 -6.18 -5.81 8.65
C THR A 34 -4.88 -6.23 7.97
N VAL A 35 -4.81 -6.06 6.66
CA VAL A 35 -3.54 -6.25 5.92
C VAL A 35 -2.65 -5.01 6.00
N ASP A 36 -3.20 -3.88 6.43
CA ASP A 36 -2.48 -2.61 6.57
C ASP A 36 -1.69 -2.54 7.89
N ASN A 37 -1.92 -3.48 8.81
CA ASN A 37 -1.27 -3.58 10.12
C ASN A 37 -1.40 -2.31 10.98
N ASP A 38 -2.58 -1.70 10.96
CA ASP A 38 -2.86 -0.37 11.51
C ASP A 38 -3.80 -0.38 12.73
N LEU A 39 -4.10 -1.55 13.30
CA LEU A 39 -4.82 -1.63 14.56
C LEU A 39 -3.88 -1.34 15.74
N PRO A 40 -4.31 -0.54 16.73
CA PRO A 40 -3.50 -0.29 17.92
C PRO A 40 -3.44 -1.52 18.84
N ILE A 41 -2.53 -1.48 19.82
CA ILE A 41 -2.36 -2.46 20.91
C ILE A 41 -1.75 -3.80 20.46
N THR A 42 -2.23 -4.39 19.36
CA THR A 42 -1.64 -5.62 18.82
C THR A 42 -0.26 -5.35 18.21
N ASP A 43 0.67 -6.30 18.35
CA ASP A 43 1.99 -6.22 17.71
C ASP A 43 1.88 -6.27 16.19
N HIS A 44 1.03 -7.19 15.70
CA HIS A 44 0.64 -7.27 14.31
C HIS A 44 -0.77 -7.85 14.16
N CYS A 45 -1.34 -7.67 12.97
CA CYS A 45 -2.72 -8.01 12.67
C CYS A 45 -2.80 -9.28 11.80
N PRO A 46 -3.77 -10.17 12.06
CA PRO A 46 -4.12 -11.25 11.12
C PRO A 46 -4.37 -10.72 9.70
N GLY A 47 -3.77 -11.41 8.74
CA GLY A 47 -3.71 -11.08 7.32
C GLY A 47 -2.44 -10.36 6.89
N TYR A 48 -1.82 -9.54 7.76
CA TYR A 48 -0.62 -8.79 7.41
C TYR A 48 0.56 -9.69 7.02
N PRO A 49 0.95 -10.73 7.78
CA PRO A 49 2.14 -11.49 7.44
C PRO A 49 2.02 -12.25 6.10
N SER A 50 0.82 -12.73 5.73
CA SER A 50 0.60 -13.33 4.41
C SER A 50 0.66 -12.28 3.29
N ALA A 51 0.05 -11.10 3.49
CA ALA A 51 0.12 -10.01 2.54
C ALA A 51 1.55 -9.50 2.33
N ALA A 52 2.30 -9.31 3.42
CA ALA A 52 3.71 -8.93 3.41
C ALA A 52 4.57 -9.96 2.66
N ARG A 53 4.29 -11.26 2.85
CA ARG A 53 4.95 -12.33 2.10
C ARG A 53 4.65 -12.25 0.61
N PHE A 54 3.39 -12.03 0.23
CA PHE A 54 3.03 -11.82 -1.18
C PHE A 54 3.83 -10.66 -1.79
N VAL A 55 3.84 -9.50 -1.14
CA VAL A 55 4.55 -8.30 -1.63
C VAL A 55 6.03 -8.61 -1.80
N THR A 56 6.65 -9.25 -0.81
CA THR A 56 8.06 -9.66 -0.86
C THR A 56 8.35 -10.59 -2.03
N CYS A 57 7.51 -11.61 -2.25
CA CYS A 57 7.65 -12.56 -3.35
C CYS A 57 7.46 -11.89 -4.72
N ALA A 58 6.44 -11.04 -4.86
CA ALA A 58 6.16 -10.32 -6.10
C ALA A 58 7.32 -9.39 -6.48
N ILE A 59 7.80 -8.60 -5.51
CA ILE A 59 8.94 -7.69 -5.68
C ILE A 59 10.22 -8.46 -6.02
N SER A 60 10.45 -9.63 -5.41
CA SER A 60 11.59 -10.50 -5.75
C SER A 60 11.53 -10.98 -7.20
N GLY A 61 10.34 -11.38 -7.68
CA GLY A 61 10.14 -11.79 -9.07
C GLY A 61 10.36 -10.65 -10.06
N VAL A 62 9.82 -9.48 -9.76
CA VAL A 62 10.04 -8.26 -10.56
C VAL A 62 11.52 -7.87 -10.56
N ASN A 63 12.19 -7.92 -9.40
CA ASN A 63 13.62 -7.64 -9.29
C ASN A 63 14.44 -8.52 -10.24
N ALA A 64 14.15 -9.82 -10.30
CA ALA A 64 14.80 -10.75 -11.21
C ALA A 64 14.55 -10.40 -12.71
N ASP A 65 13.33 -10.02 -13.08
CA ASP A 65 13.00 -9.63 -14.46
C ASP A 65 13.78 -8.38 -14.90
N ILE A 66 13.76 -7.32 -14.08
CA ILE A 66 14.44 -6.08 -14.43
C ILE A 66 15.97 -6.19 -14.31
N SER A 67 16.50 -7.13 -13.52
CA SER A 67 17.93 -7.47 -13.55
C SER A 67 18.32 -8.05 -14.91
N ALA A 68 17.46 -8.85 -15.53
CA ALA A 68 17.76 -9.50 -16.80
C ALA A 68 17.60 -8.57 -18.01
N LEU A 69 16.65 -7.63 -17.96
CA LEU A 69 16.26 -6.86 -19.14
C LEU A 69 16.35 -5.34 -18.99
N SER A 70 16.84 -4.86 -17.84
CA SER A 70 16.97 -3.44 -17.48
C SER A 70 15.66 -2.65 -17.55
N GLY A 71 15.69 -1.40 -17.09
CA GLY A 71 14.52 -0.51 -17.10
C GLY A 71 13.97 -0.22 -15.71
N ILE A 72 12.82 0.46 -15.69
CA ILE A 72 12.19 0.95 -14.47
C ILE A 72 10.88 0.19 -14.26
N TYR A 73 10.67 -0.26 -13.03
CA TYR A 73 9.41 -0.84 -12.61
C TYR A 73 8.88 -0.16 -11.35
N ILE A 74 7.60 0.20 -11.35
CA ILE A 74 6.91 0.87 -10.24
C ILE A 74 5.82 -0.06 -9.72
N ALA A 75 6.00 -0.60 -8.52
CA ALA A 75 5.01 -1.41 -7.83
C ALA A 75 4.18 -0.52 -6.89
N VAL A 76 2.90 -0.33 -7.21
CA VAL A 76 1.93 0.32 -6.31
C VAL A 76 1.32 -0.75 -5.41
N ILE A 77 1.52 -0.59 -4.10
CA ILE A 77 1.20 -1.55 -3.04
C ILE A 77 0.13 -0.93 -2.14
N MET A 78 -0.88 -1.71 -1.70
CA MET A 78 -1.89 -1.16 -0.78
C MET A 78 -1.27 -0.75 0.56
N GLY A 79 -1.94 0.16 1.25
CA GLY A 79 -1.47 0.74 2.50
C GLY A 79 -1.92 2.19 2.61
N ARG A 80 -3.23 2.42 2.70
CA ARG A 80 -3.85 3.74 2.52
C ARG A 80 -3.32 4.80 3.48
N HIS A 81 -3.18 4.45 4.76
CA HIS A 81 -2.73 5.37 5.81
C HIS A 81 -1.43 4.92 6.49
N ALA A 82 -1.03 3.67 6.28
CA ALA A 82 0.15 3.08 6.90
C ALA A 82 1.02 2.37 5.86
N GLY A 83 2.33 2.52 5.99
CA GLY A 83 3.34 2.02 5.07
C GLY A 83 3.81 0.60 5.35
N TRP A 84 3.25 -0.11 6.34
CA TRP A 84 3.73 -1.43 6.77
C TRP A 84 3.86 -2.45 5.64
N LEU A 85 2.87 -2.48 4.75
CA LEU A 85 2.84 -3.45 3.65
C LEU A 85 3.80 -3.06 2.52
N THR A 86 3.94 -1.77 2.23
CA THR A 86 4.97 -1.26 1.31
C THR A 86 6.38 -1.46 1.87
N ALA A 87 6.58 -1.25 3.18
CA ALA A 87 7.85 -1.44 3.85
C ALA A 87 8.30 -2.92 3.82
N ALA A 88 7.36 -3.87 3.86
CA ALA A 88 7.66 -5.29 3.70
C ALA A 88 8.37 -5.61 2.37
N ALA A 89 8.20 -4.78 1.32
CA ALA A 89 8.94 -4.94 0.07
C ALA A 89 10.47 -4.91 0.27
N ALA A 90 10.97 -4.26 1.31
CA ALA A 90 12.40 -4.24 1.65
C ALA A 90 12.97 -5.64 1.93
N LEU A 91 12.13 -6.58 2.38
CA LEU A 91 12.53 -7.97 2.65
C LEU A 91 12.93 -8.74 1.38
N ALA A 92 12.64 -8.19 0.20
CA ALA A 92 13.09 -8.77 -1.07
C ALA A 92 14.59 -8.56 -1.32
N ARG A 93 15.22 -7.59 -0.65
CA ARG A 93 16.64 -7.28 -0.80
C ARG A 93 17.49 -8.35 -0.11
N LYS A 94 18.22 -9.16 -0.87
CA LYS A 94 19.15 -10.16 -0.33
C LYS A 94 20.61 -9.78 -0.56
N HIS A 95 20.89 -9.01 -1.60
CA HIS A 95 22.21 -8.50 -1.98
C HIS A 95 22.17 -6.98 -2.11
N ASP A 96 23.35 -6.35 -2.13
CA ASP A 96 23.49 -4.89 -2.12
C ASP A 96 22.83 -4.19 -3.32
N ASP A 97 22.72 -4.89 -4.45
CA ASP A 97 22.11 -4.37 -5.68
C ASP A 97 20.65 -4.83 -5.86
N ASP A 98 20.06 -5.57 -4.93
CA ASP A 98 18.69 -6.03 -5.05
C ASP A 98 17.66 -4.91 -4.88
N GLY A 99 16.64 -4.95 -5.73
CA GLY A 99 15.43 -4.14 -5.59
C GLY A 99 14.52 -4.62 -4.44
N PRO A 100 13.58 -3.79 -3.98
CA PRO A 100 13.24 -2.48 -4.52
C PRO A 100 14.34 -1.49 -4.18
N HIS A 101 14.79 -0.68 -5.13
CA HIS A 101 15.85 0.30 -4.89
C HIS A 101 15.30 1.51 -4.10
N LEU A 102 14.04 1.87 -4.36
CA LEU A 102 13.35 3.00 -3.73
C LEU A 102 12.06 2.52 -3.07
N ILE A 103 11.75 3.05 -1.89
CA ILE A 103 10.54 2.74 -1.12
C ILE A 103 9.87 4.05 -0.69
N TYR A 104 8.60 4.25 -1.05
CA TYR A 104 7.80 5.43 -0.70
C TYR A 104 6.58 5.03 0.12
N VAL A 105 6.51 5.54 1.34
CA VAL A 105 5.49 5.20 2.34
C VAL A 105 4.62 6.42 2.69
N PRO A 106 3.35 6.25 3.11
CA PRO A 106 2.43 7.36 3.37
C PRO A 106 2.84 8.23 4.56
N GLU A 107 3.73 7.78 5.44
CA GLU A 107 4.21 8.55 6.59
C GLU A 107 5.09 9.74 6.19
N ARG A 108 5.51 9.84 4.92
CA ARG A 108 6.35 10.92 4.40
C ARG A 108 5.68 11.59 3.20
N GLN A 109 5.74 12.92 3.18
CA GLN A 109 5.27 13.72 2.05
C GLN A 109 6.03 13.35 0.77
N PHE A 110 5.27 12.98 -0.26
CA PHE A 110 5.79 12.69 -1.57
C PHE A 110 6.13 13.97 -2.33
N SER A 111 7.24 13.95 -3.06
CA SER A 111 7.66 15.03 -3.95
C SER A 111 8.03 14.43 -5.29
N VAL A 112 7.35 14.88 -6.34
CA VAL A 112 7.57 14.37 -7.71
C VAL A 112 8.99 14.68 -8.18
N ASP A 113 9.53 15.86 -7.86
CA ASP A 113 10.89 16.23 -8.26
C ASP A 113 11.94 15.34 -7.57
N ARG A 114 11.85 15.17 -6.24
CA ARG A 114 12.75 14.26 -5.52
C ARG A 114 12.62 12.82 -6.01
N TYR A 115 11.40 12.37 -6.29
CA TYR A 115 11.16 11.05 -6.86
C TYR A 115 11.88 10.87 -8.20
N LEU A 116 11.83 11.86 -9.09
CA LEU A 116 12.53 11.81 -10.37
C LEU A 116 14.05 11.81 -10.21
N ASP A 117 14.58 12.65 -9.31
CA ASP A 117 16.01 12.70 -9.01
C ASP A 117 16.51 11.37 -8.42
N ASP A 118 15.73 10.76 -7.52
CA ASP A 118 16.06 9.46 -6.93
C ASP A 118 16.01 8.33 -7.96
N VAL A 119 15.00 8.33 -8.84
CA VAL A 119 14.88 7.35 -9.93
C VAL A 119 16.04 7.49 -10.91
N ASP A 120 16.42 8.71 -11.30
CA ASP A 120 17.58 8.96 -12.16
C ASP A 120 18.87 8.47 -11.53
N ARG A 121 19.15 8.87 -10.29
CA ARG A 121 20.34 8.45 -9.56
C ARG A 121 20.48 6.92 -9.52
N VAL A 122 19.42 6.21 -9.17
CA VAL A 122 19.42 4.73 -9.13
C VAL A 122 19.61 4.15 -10.52
N TYR A 123 18.93 4.70 -11.52
CA TYR A 123 19.01 4.21 -12.90
C TYR A 123 20.42 4.39 -13.48
N GLN A 124 21.09 5.53 -13.24
CA GLN A 124 22.48 5.75 -13.65
C GLN A 124 23.45 4.77 -12.96
N GLN A 125 23.17 4.39 -11.71
CA GLN A 125 24.03 3.49 -10.95
C GLN A 125 23.89 2.02 -11.37
N HIS A 126 22.66 1.55 -11.61
CA HIS A 126 22.37 0.12 -11.79
C HIS A 126 21.87 -0.24 -13.20
N GLY A 127 21.58 0.74 -14.07
CA GLY A 127 20.91 0.53 -15.36
C GLY A 127 19.44 0.08 -15.23
N ARG A 128 18.92 0.06 -14.01
CA ARG A 128 17.56 -0.38 -13.65
C ARG A 128 17.09 0.32 -12.39
N CYS A 129 15.78 0.41 -12.19
CA CYS A 129 15.20 0.92 -10.95
C CYS A 129 13.91 0.15 -10.62
N LEU A 130 13.75 -0.22 -9.36
CA LEU A 130 12.54 -0.85 -8.83
C LEU A 130 12.03 0.02 -7.70
N VAL A 131 10.83 0.54 -7.86
CA VAL A 131 10.17 1.41 -6.90
C VAL A 131 9.05 0.62 -6.24
N ALA A 132 9.06 0.53 -4.92
CA ALA A 132 7.91 0.11 -4.13
C ALA A 132 7.22 1.37 -3.58
N LEU A 133 5.95 1.58 -3.90
CA LEU A 133 5.23 2.79 -3.58
C LEU A 133 3.87 2.46 -2.98
N SER A 134 3.53 3.04 -1.83
CA SER A 134 2.20 2.90 -1.26
C SER A 134 1.17 3.64 -2.10
N GLU A 135 -0.01 3.06 -2.29
CA GLU A 135 -1.18 3.77 -2.86
C GLU A 135 -1.59 5.00 -2.03
N GLY A 136 -1.21 5.02 -0.75
CA GLY A 136 -1.53 6.06 0.23
C GLY A 136 -0.58 7.26 0.23
N VAL A 137 0.44 7.31 -0.63
CA VAL A 137 1.35 8.46 -0.68
C VAL A 137 0.60 9.76 -0.99
N TRP A 138 1.01 10.86 -0.37
CA TRP A 138 0.36 12.16 -0.47
C TRP A 138 1.36 13.26 -0.84
N ALA A 139 0.89 14.26 -1.58
CA ALA A 139 1.76 15.31 -2.12
C ALA A 139 1.66 16.63 -1.36
N THR A 140 0.46 16.99 -0.92
CA THR A 140 0.15 18.31 -0.31
C THR A 140 -0.83 18.15 0.85
N ARG A 141 -1.07 19.23 1.58
CA ARG A 141 -2.16 19.33 2.56
C ARG A 141 -3.17 20.36 2.08
N ASN A 142 -4.45 20.11 2.32
CA ASN A 142 -5.50 21.09 2.06
C ASN A 142 -5.52 22.18 3.15
N GLU A 143 -6.42 23.16 3.01
CA GLU A 143 -6.58 24.28 3.96
C GLU A 143 -6.89 23.84 5.40
N GLN A 144 -7.45 22.63 5.57
CA GLN A 144 -7.78 22.03 6.86
C GLN A 144 -6.62 21.19 7.43
N GLY A 145 -5.46 21.20 6.78
CA GLY A 145 -4.29 20.42 7.16
C GLY A 145 -4.37 18.92 6.83
N ARG A 146 -5.40 18.47 6.11
CA ARG A 146 -5.56 17.06 5.71
C ARG A 146 -4.69 16.74 4.51
N GLU A 147 -4.08 15.57 4.52
CA GLU A 147 -3.23 15.08 3.43
C GLU A 147 -4.05 14.86 2.17
N VAL A 148 -3.50 15.29 1.03
CA VAL A 148 -4.08 15.12 -0.29
C VAL A 148 -3.33 13.99 -0.99
N PRO A 149 -3.98 12.83 -1.23
CA PRO A 149 -3.38 11.72 -1.94
C PRO A 149 -2.76 12.13 -3.28
N LEU A 150 -1.60 11.57 -3.59
CA LEU A 150 -0.82 11.93 -4.77
C LEU A 150 -1.61 11.74 -6.05
N ALA A 151 -2.39 10.66 -6.16
CA ALA A 151 -3.22 10.42 -7.33
C ALA A 151 -4.18 11.58 -7.62
N ILE A 152 -4.75 12.20 -6.58
CA ILE A 152 -5.68 13.33 -6.73
C ILE A 152 -4.93 14.59 -7.12
N ASP A 153 -3.79 14.85 -6.47
CA ASP A 153 -2.94 15.98 -6.81
C ASP A 153 -2.51 15.92 -8.29
N LEU A 154 -2.12 14.73 -8.76
CA LEU A 154 -1.76 14.49 -10.16
C LEU A 154 -2.98 14.62 -11.10
N MET A 155 -4.13 14.04 -10.75
CA MET A 155 -5.37 14.15 -11.55
C MET A 155 -5.80 15.61 -11.71
N ARG A 156 -5.79 16.39 -10.62
CA ARG A 156 -6.12 17.84 -10.66
C ARG A 156 -5.16 18.62 -11.53
N LYS A 157 -3.86 18.36 -11.41
CA LYS A 157 -2.83 18.95 -12.29
C LYS A 157 -3.02 18.57 -13.76
N ALA A 158 -3.61 17.41 -14.03
CA ALA A 158 -4.01 16.95 -15.35
C ALA A 158 -5.42 17.41 -15.78
N GLY A 159 -6.11 18.22 -14.98
CA GLY A 159 -7.46 18.73 -15.29
C GLY A 159 -8.59 17.71 -15.17
N ARG A 160 -8.43 16.67 -14.35
CA ARG A 160 -9.42 15.60 -14.09
C ARG A 160 -9.95 15.70 -12.65
N GLU A 161 -11.24 15.41 -12.47
CA GLU A 161 -11.89 15.36 -11.15
C GLU A 161 -11.83 13.94 -10.54
N PRO A 162 -11.52 13.80 -9.24
CA PRO A 162 -11.48 12.51 -8.56
C PRO A 162 -12.88 12.01 -8.16
N GLU A 163 -13.09 10.70 -8.24
CA GLU A 163 -14.30 10.04 -7.76
C GLU A 163 -14.19 9.67 -6.26
N VAL A 164 -15.29 9.81 -5.53
CA VAL A 164 -15.43 9.47 -4.09
C VAL A 164 -16.51 8.40 -3.93
N ASP A 165 -16.27 7.45 -3.02
CA ASP A 165 -17.21 6.38 -2.69
C ASP A 165 -18.25 6.81 -1.65
N ALA A 166 -19.19 5.90 -1.33
CA ALA A 166 -20.29 6.14 -0.41
C ALA A 166 -19.88 6.38 1.06
N HIS A 167 -18.65 6.02 1.46
CA HIS A 167 -18.11 6.27 2.79
C HIS A 167 -17.30 7.58 2.84
N GLY A 168 -17.26 8.34 1.74
CA GLY A 168 -16.45 9.55 1.62
C GLY A 168 -14.97 9.24 1.41
N ASN A 169 -14.61 7.97 1.16
CA ASN A 169 -13.26 7.59 0.81
C ASN A 169 -13.03 7.84 -0.67
N LEU A 170 -11.83 8.29 -1.01
CA LEU A 170 -11.45 8.48 -2.40
C LEU A 170 -11.34 7.13 -3.10
N GLN A 171 -12.06 7.02 -4.22
CA GLN A 171 -12.02 5.86 -5.09
C GLN A 171 -10.82 6.01 -6.00
N LEU A 172 -9.66 5.61 -5.47
CA LEU A 172 -8.44 5.48 -6.24
C LEU A 172 -8.66 4.30 -7.20
N SER A 173 -8.94 4.57 -8.48
CA SER A 173 -8.83 3.54 -9.50
C SER A 173 -7.39 3.05 -9.50
N GLY A 174 -7.17 1.82 -9.02
CA GLY A 174 -5.83 1.36 -8.60
C GLY A 174 -4.71 1.66 -9.61
N GLY A 175 -4.99 1.52 -10.91
CA GLY A 175 -4.01 1.76 -11.97
C GLY A 175 -3.65 3.22 -12.27
N ALA A 176 -4.49 4.20 -11.92
CA ALA A 176 -4.27 5.59 -12.36
C ALA A 176 -2.98 6.19 -11.78
N LEU A 177 -2.65 5.87 -10.52
CA LEU A 177 -1.41 6.34 -9.90
C LEU A 177 -0.17 5.73 -10.57
N ALA A 178 -0.23 4.42 -10.85
CA ALA A 178 0.84 3.67 -11.50
C ALA A 178 1.14 4.24 -12.90
N ASP A 179 0.10 4.43 -13.72
CA ASP A 179 0.21 4.94 -15.08
C ASP A 179 0.76 6.38 -15.11
N GLU A 180 0.29 7.25 -14.21
CA GLU A 180 0.70 8.65 -14.18
C GLU A 180 2.18 8.77 -13.77
N LEU A 181 2.62 8.02 -12.76
CA LEU A 181 4.03 8.00 -12.35
C LEU A 181 4.94 7.43 -13.45
N ALA A 182 4.52 6.37 -14.12
CA ALA A 182 5.27 5.82 -15.26
C ALA A 182 5.38 6.83 -16.40
N SER A 183 4.28 7.52 -16.73
CA SER A 183 4.22 8.56 -17.76
C SER A 183 5.16 9.73 -17.45
N ILE A 184 5.19 10.20 -16.19
CA ILE A 184 6.09 11.28 -15.76
C ILE A 184 7.55 10.86 -15.91
N VAL A 185 7.92 9.65 -15.47
CA VAL A 185 9.28 9.10 -15.61
C VAL A 185 9.68 8.99 -17.08
N GLN A 186 8.83 8.40 -17.93
CA GLN A 186 9.12 8.24 -19.36
C GLN A 186 9.36 9.59 -20.05
N LYS A 187 8.50 10.58 -19.79
CA LYS A 187 8.60 11.93 -20.40
C LYS A 187 9.85 12.67 -19.96
N ARG A 188 10.21 12.58 -18.67
CA ARG A 188 11.33 13.34 -18.10
C ARG A 188 12.68 12.72 -18.40
N MET A 189 12.75 11.40 -18.51
CA MET A 189 14.02 10.66 -18.58
C MET A 189 14.30 10.04 -19.95
N GLY A 190 13.30 9.97 -20.86
CA GLY A 190 13.48 9.38 -22.19
C GLY A 190 13.69 7.85 -22.18
N ILE A 191 13.41 7.19 -21.05
CA ILE A 191 13.59 5.74 -20.89
C ILE A 191 12.40 5.01 -21.50
N LYS A 192 12.67 4.10 -22.44
CA LYS A 192 11.61 3.36 -23.17
C LYS A 192 10.91 2.30 -22.32
N ARG A 193 11.65 1.60 -21.45
CA ARG A 193 11.12 0.52 -20.61
C ARG A 193 10.83 1.03 -19.21
N VAL A 194 9.65 1.60 -19.05
CA VAL A 194 9.08 1.95 -17.74
C VAL A 194 7.74 1.22 -17.63
N ARG A 195 7.62 0.33 -16.65
CA ARG A 195 6.42 -0.41 -16.33
C ARG A 195 5.93 -0.01 -14.95
N ALA A 196 4.63 -0.07 -14.74
CA ALA A 196 4.04 0.12 -13.44
C ALA A 196 2.85 -0.83 -13.31
N ASP A 197 2.71 -1.42 -12.14
CA ASP A 197 1.59 -2.28 -11.81
C ASP A 197 1.06 -1.92 -10.43
N THR A 198 -0.25 -2.06 -10.29
CA THR A 198 -0.89 -2.00 -8.98
C THR A 198 -1.22 -3.41 -8.55
N PHE A 199 -0.61 -3.87 -7.46
CA PHE A 199 -0.83 -5.24 -6.97
C PHE A 199 -2.30 -5.49 -6.60
N GLY A 200 -3.01 -4.44 -6.20
CA GLY A 200 -4.47 -4.44 -6.05
C GLY A 200 -4.92 -5.54 -5.11
N TYR A 201 -5.87 -6.38 -5.53
CA TYR A 201 -6.46 -7.37 -4.64
C TYR A 201 -5.59 -8.60 -4.39
N LEU A 202 -4.60 -8.89 -5.25
CA LEU A 202 -3.80 -10.10 -5.11
C LEU A 202 -3.07 -10.13 -3.76
N GLN A 203 -2.52 -9.01 -3.32
CA GLN A 203 -1.81 -8.92 -2.03
C GLN A 203 -2.66 -9.22 -0.80
N ARG A 204 -4.01 -9.21 -0.88
CA ARG A 204 -4.88 -9.55 0.26
C ARG A 204 -5.68 -10.84 0.09
N SER A 205 -5.51 -11.54 -1.03
CA SER A 205 -6.28 -12.75 -1.34
C SER A 205 -5.50 -13.85 -2.07
N PHE A 206 -4.17 -13.73 -2.21
CA PHE A 206 -3.39 -14.73 -2.93
C PHE A 206 -3.21 -16.03 -2.12
N PRO A 207 -3.84 -17.15 -2.52
CA PRO A 207 -3.83 -18.38 -1.74
C PRO A 207 -2.46 -19.10 -1.73
N GLY A 208 -1.59 -18.81 -2.70
CA GLY A 208 -0.32 -19.52 -2.88
C GLY A 208 0.80 -19.12 -1.91
N VAL A 209 0.61 -18.09 -1.08
CA VAL A 209 1.69 -17.52 -0.23
C VAL A 209 1.25 -17.25 1.21
N VAL A 210 0.36 -18.08 1.75
CA VAL A 210 -0.09 -17.94 3.14
C VAL A 210 1.08 -18.14 4.12
N SER A 211 1.18 -17.26 5.10
CA SER A 211 2.13 -17.39 6.21
C SER A 211 1.63 -18.40 7.24
N ASN A 212 2.46 -19.38 7.60
CA ASN A 212 2.12 -20.33 8.68
C ASN A 212 1.91 -19.62 10.02
N ILE A 213 2.63 -18.52 10.25
CA ILE A 213 2.48 -17.66 11.43
C ILE A 213 1.10 -17.01 11.40
N ASP A 214 0.76 -16.37 10.28
CA ASP A 214 -0.55 -15.73 10.08
C ASP A 214 -1.71 -16.73 10.20
N ALA A 215 -1.60 -17.89 9.55
CA ALA A 215 -2.64 -18.93 9.61
C ALA A 215 -2.87 -19.45 11.03
N ARG A 216 -1.79 -19.59 11.83
CA ARG A 216 -1.87 -20.00 13.23
C ARG A 216 -2.51 -18.91 14.08
N GLU A 217 -1.98 -17.70 14.02
CA GLU A 217 -2.42 -16.59 14.88
C GLU A 217 -3.83 -16.11 14.54
N ALA A 218 -4.19 -16.10 13.25
CA ALA A 218 -5.56 -15.85 12.80
C ALA A 218 -6.54 -16.86 13.39
N ARG A 219 -6.15 -18.14 13.54
CA ARG A 219 -6.97 -19.18 14.16
C ARG A 219 -7.00 -19.07 15.69
N GLU A 220 -5.90 -18.63 16.30
CA GLU A 220 -5.80 -18.48 17.76
C GLU A 220 -6.64 -17.29 18.27
N VAL A 221 -6.81 -16.24 17.46
CA VAL A 221 -7.57 -15.04 17.86
C VAL A 221 -9.10 -15.18 17.69
N GLY A 222 -9.58 -16.12 16.86
CA GLY A 222 -11.02 -16.39 16.66
C GLY A 222 -11.36 -16.84 15.25
#